data_AF-A0A0T6A3V8-F1
#
_entry.id   AF-A0A0T6A3V8-F1
#
_cell.length_a   1.000
_cell.length_b   1.000
_cell.length_c   1.000
_cell.angle_alpha   90.00
_cell.angle_beta   90.00
_cell.angle_gamma   90.00
#
_symmetry.space_group_name_H-M   'P 1'
#
loop_
_entity.id
_entity.type
_entity.pdbx_description
1 polymer ?
#
loop_
_entity_poly.entity_id
_entity_poly.type
_entity_poly.pdbx_seq_one_letter_code
_entity_poly.pdbx_strand_id
1 'polypeptide(L)'
;MTEFVTSCSFYFWAGVVSSIFFGVFSPRIFVYEKLYEEKKAWKHAPWWIYQFFFNGTGAFIGWMVLYYLSKVPLQDFETRHFVGIVIAFIGVTGNLPYVVMMGRLPKDFTK
;
A
#
# COMPACT_ATOMS: atom_id res chain seq x y z
N MET A 1 -29.58 1.74 7.49
CA MET A 1 -29.03 0.43 7.07
C MET A 1 -28.46 0.49 5.65
N THR A 2 -29.16 1.11 4.70
CA THR A 2 -28.72 1.35 3.31
C THR A 2 -27.40 2.12 3.18
N GLU A 3 -27.20 3.20 3.93
CA GLU A 3 -25.95 4.01 3.89
C GLU A 3 -24.69 3.26 4.38
N PHE A 4 -24.88 2.31 5.30
CA PHE A 4 -23.79 1.49 5.82
C PHE A 4 -23.32 0.48 4.76
N VAL A 5 -24.27 -0.17 4.07
CA VAL A 5 -24.00 -1.14 3.01
C VAL A 5 -23.35 -0.48 1.80
N THR A 6 -23.81 0.71 1.40
CA THR A 6 -23.21 1.46 0.28
C THR A 6 -21.80 1.93 0.61
N SER A 7 -21.57 2.43 1.83
CA SER A 7 -20.23 2.82 2.27
C SER A 7 -19.27 1.64 2.25
N CYS A 8 -19.62 0.52 2.90
CA CYS A 8 -18.75 -0.67 2.95
C CYS A 8 -18.41 -1.19 1.55
N SER A 9 -19.42 -1.26 0.67
CA SER A 9 -19.25 -1.69 -0.72
C SER A 9 -18.31 -0.76 -1.49
N PHE A 10 -18.39 0.55 -1.28
CA PHE A 10 -17.50 1.52 -1.92
C PHE A 10 -16.03 1.28 -1.56
N TYR A 11 -15.70 1.22 -0.26
CA TYR A 11 -14.30 1.04 0.17
C TYR A 11 -13.75 -0.33 -0.25
N PHE A 12 -14.59 -1.37 -0.22
CA PHE A 12 -14.19 -2.68 -0.69
C PHE A 12 -13.84 -2.66 -2.19
N TRP A 13 -14.74 -2.13 -3.03
CA TRP A 13 -14.49 -2.07 -4.47
C TRP A 13 -13.36 -1.10 -4.84
N ALA A 14 -13.24 0.04 -4.15
CA ALA A 14 -12.10 0.94 -4.31
C ALA A 14 -10.79 0.24 -3.95
N GLY A 15 -10.77 -0.53 -2.86
CA GLY A 15 -9.67 -1.40 -2.47
C GLY A 15 -9.31 -2.41 -3.56
N VAL A 16 -10.29 -3.15 -4.08
CA VAL A 16 -10.07 -4.16 -5.13
C VAL A 16 -9.53 -3.52 -6.42
N VAL A 17 -10.15 -2.44 -6.91
CA VAL A 17 -9.73 -1.77 -8.15
C VAL A 17 -8.33 -1.17 -7.99
N SER A 18 -8.07 -0.51 -6.87
CA SER A 18 -6.75 0.06 -6.57
C SER A 18 -5.68 -1.02 -6.45
N SER A 19 -6.02 -2.17 -5.85
CA SER A 19 -5.11 -3.32 -5.73
C SER A 19 -4.76 -3.92 -7.09
N ILE A 20 -5.73 -4.04 -7.99
CA ILE A 20 -5.49 -4.50 -9.36
C ILE A 20 -4.65 -3.47 -10.12
N PHE A 21 -4.99 -2.18 -10.02
CA PHE A 21 -4.24 -1.11 -10.68
C PHE A 21 -2.78 -1.11 -10.24
N PHE A 22 -2.51 -0.99 -8.95
CA PHE A 22 -1.14 -1.00 -8.46
C PHE A 22 -0.48 -2.36 -8.65
N GLY A 23 -1.20 -3.46 -8.54
CA GLY A 23 -0.65 -4.78 -8.81
C GLY A 23 -0.13 -4.91 -10.25
N VAL A 24 -0.96 -4.57 -11.23
CA VAL A 24 -0.65 -4.71 -12.67
C VAL A 24 0.34 -3.66 -13.15
N PHE A 25 0.20 -2.41 -12.69
CA PHE A 25 1.03 -1.30 -13.17
C PHE A 25 2.27 -1.04 -12.31
N SER A 26 2.41 -1.65 -11.13
CA SER A 26 3.62 -1.49 -10.30
C SER A 26 4.94 -1.83 -10.99
N PRO A 27 5.05 -2.85 -11.87
CA PRO A 27 6.29 -3.10 -12.58
C PRO A 27 6.65 -2.01 -13.58
N ARG A 28 5.77 -1.04 -13.85
CA ARG A 28 6.02 0.13 -14.70
C ARG A 28 6.13 1.42 -13.90
N ILE A 29 5.32 1.57 -12.84
CA ILE A 29 5.27 2.78 -12.01
C ILE A 29 6.45 2.82 -11.01
N PHE A 30 6.86 1.66 -10.48
CA PHE A 30 7.84 1.55 -9.40
C PHE A 30 9.07 0.73 -9.82
N VAL A 31 9.61 1.02 -11.02
CA VAL A 31 10.87 0.43 -11.47
C VAL A 31 12.03 1.08 -10.74
N TYR A 32 12.38 0.55 -9.57
CA TYR A 32 13.64 0.86 -8.91
C TYR A 32 14.72 -0.03 -9.53
N GLU A 33 15.37 0.47 -10.57
CA GLU A 33 16.40 -0.23 -11.36
C GLU A 33 17.51 -0.83 -10.48
N LYS A 34 17.91 -0.12 -9.41
CA LYS A 34 18.89 -0.61 -8.42
C LYS A 34 18.43 -1.84 -7.63
N LEU A 35 17.12 -2.02 -7.40
CA LEU A 35 16.60 -3.24 -6.74
C LEU A 35 16.55 -4.43 -7.69
N TYR A 36 16.40 -4.18 -8.99
CA TYR A 36 16.37 -5.25 -9.99
C TYR A 36 17.71 -5.98 -10.04
N GLU A 37 18.81 -5.24 -9.92
CA GLU A 37 20.17 -5.80 -9.90
C GLU A 37 20.46 -6.57 -8.60
N GLU A 38 20.07 -6.03 -7.44
CA GLU A 38 20.25 -6.70 -6.14
C GLU A 38 19.39 -7.98 -6.01
N LYS A 39 18.29 -8.07 -6.77
CA LYS A 39 17.32 -9.18 -6.70
C LYS A 39 17.52 -10.30 -7.71
N LYS A 40 18.61 -10.31 -8.47
CA LYS A 40 19.09 -11.51 -9.19
C LYS A 40 19.26 -12.74 -8.26
N ALA A 41 19.30 -12.52 -6.94
CA ALA A 41 19.30 -13.52 -5.87
C ALA A 41 17.94 -14.21 -5.60
N TRP A 42 16.80 -13.66 -6.00
CA TRP A 42 15.46 -14.22 -5.73
C TRP A 42 15.02 -15.15 -6.87
N LYS A 43 15.76 -16.25 -7.04
CA LYS A 43 15.72 -17.14 -8.22
C LYS A 43 14.41 -17.90 -8.48
N HIS A 44 13.41 -17.84 -7.60
CA HIS A 44 12.29 -18.80 -7.62
C HIS A 44 10.91 -18.23 -7.94
N ALA A 45 10.72 -16.91 -7.89
CA ALA A 45 9.46 -16.30 -8.28
C ALA A 45 9.72 -15.04 -9.13
N PRO A 46 8.98 -14.87 -10.25
CA PRO A 46 9.10 -13.68 -11.09
C PRO A 46 8.92 -12.41 -10.27
N TRP A 47 9.86 -11.47 -10.39
CA TRP A 47 9.84 -10.19 -9.67
C TRP A 47 8.51 -9.43 -9.78
N TRP A 48 7.86 -9.53 -10.94
CA TRP A 48 6.56 -8.92 -11.19
C TRP A 48 5.44 -9.48 -10.30
N ILE A 49 5.51 -10.76 -9.90
CA ILE A 49 4.54 -11.39 -8.99
C ILE A 49 4.69 -10.79 -7.58
N TYR A 50 5.93 -10.62 -7.12
CA TYR A 50 6.19 -9.94 -5.84
C TYR A 50 5.69 -8.49 -5.86
N GLN A 51 5.97 -7.75 -6.93
CA GLN A 51 5.45 -6.39 -7.10
C GLN A 51 3.91 -6.38 -7.10
N PHE A 52 3.28 -7.33 -7.80
CA PHE A 52 1.82 -7.44 -7.83
C PHE A 52 1.22 -7.63 -6.44
N PHE A 53 1.69 -8.64 -5.70
CA PHE A 53 1.14 -8.92 -4.36
C PHE A 53 1.52 -7.85 -3.36
N PHE A 54 2.75 -7.34 -3.38
CA PHE A 54 3.19 -6.35 -2.41
C PHE A 54 2.46 -5.01 -2.57
N ASN A 55 2.32 -4.51 -3.80
CA ASN A 55 1.59 -3.28 -4.08
C ASN A 55 0.07 -3.47 -3.98
N GLY A 56 -0.44 -4.60 -4.49
CA GLY A 56 -1.86 -4.93 -4.41
C GLY A 56 -2.34 -5.05 -2.97
N THR A 57 -1.62 -5.81 -2.14
CA THR A 57 -1.95 -5.93 -0.70
C THR A 57 -1.83 -4.60 0.03
N GLY A 58 -0.81 -3.78 -0.29
CA GLY A 58 -0.67 -2.45 0.29
C GLY A 58 -1.86 -1.53 -0.01
N ALA A 59 -2.29 -1.49 -1.26
CA ALA A 59 -3.47 -0.74 -1.69
C ALA A 59 -4.74 -1.23 -1.00
N PHE A 60 -4.97 -2.55 -0.97
CA PHE A 60 -6.12 -3.13 -0.28
C PHE A 60 -6.16 -2.73 1.20
N ILE A 61 -5.05 -2.92 1.92
CA ILE A 61 -4.95 -2.55 3.34
C ILE A 61 -5.18 -1.05 3.52
N GLY A 62 -4.62 -0.20 2.65
CA GLY A 62 -4.82 1.25 2.74
C GLY A 62 -6.30 1.66 2.69
N TRP A 63 -7.06 1.07 1.77
CA TRP A 63 -8.50 1.31 1.66
C TRP A 63 -9.31 0.75 2.84
N MET A 64 -8.91 -0.40 3.40
CA MET A 64 -9.56 -0.95 4.61
C MET A 64 -9.29 -0.10 5.85
N VAL A 65 -8.08 0.42 6.01
CA VAL A 65 -7.75 1.35 7.09
C VAL A 65 -8.50 2.68 6.91
N LEU A 66 -8.65 3.17 5.67
CA LEU A 66 -9.44 4.36 5.40
C LEU A 66 -10.92 4.15 5.75
N TYR A 67 -11.49 2.98 5.45
CA TYR A 67 -12.84 2.62 5.89
C TYR A 67 -12.95 2.66 7.42
N TYR A 68 -12.02 2.02 8.13
CA TYR A 68 -11.99 2.03 9.60
C TYR A 68 -11.94 3.47 10.14
N LEU A 69 -11.05 4.31 9.62
CA LEU A 69 -10.93 5.71 10.02
C LEU A 69 -12.19 6.53 9.73
N SER A 70 -12.89 6.25 8.62
CA SER A 70 -14.14 6.93 8.26
C SER A 70 -15.29 6.67 9.25
N LYS A 71 -15.15 5.66 10.10
CA LYS A 71 -16.12 5.33 11.16
C LYS A 71 -15.76 5.91 12.52
N VAL A 72 -14.57 6.51 12.66
CA VAL A 72 -14.11 7.13 13.91
C VAL A 72 -14.59 8.58 13.96
N PRO A 73 -15.35 8.98 14.99
CA PRO A 73 -15.70 10.39 15.21
C PRO A 73 -14.43 11.25 15.40
N LEU A 74 -14.41 12.46 14.84
CA LEU A 74 -13.23 13.34 14.90
C LEU A 74 -12.79 13.67 16.34
N GLN A 75 -13.72 13.73 17.28
CA GLN A 75 -13.45 13.97 18.70
C GLN A 75 -12.69 12.82 19.38
N ASP A 76 -12.74 11.60 18.82
CA ASP A 76 -12.10 10.40 19.36
C ASP A 76 -10.78 10.09 18.65
N PHE A 77 -10.24 11.05 17.88
CA PHE A 77 -8.94 10.87 17.23
C PHE A 77 -7.81 10.84 18.26
N GLU A 78 -6.97 9.81 18.13
CA GLU A 78 -5.88 9.49 19.04
C GLU A 78 -4.64 9.18 18.17
N THR A 79 -3.48 9.00 18.79
CA THR A 79 -2.24 8.65 18.10
C THR A 79 -2.38 7.41 17.21
N ARG A 80 -3.18 6.41 17.62
CA ARG A 80 -3.46 5.21 16.79
C ARG A 80 -4.14 5.55 15.46
N HIS A 81 -5.01 6.56 15.46
CA HIS A 81 -5.72 7.00 14.26
C HIS A 81 -4.80 7.80 13.33
N PHE A 82 -3.85 8.56 13.89
CA PHE A 82 -2.79 9.19 13.11
C PHE A 82 -1.89 8.17 12.41
N VAL A 83 -1.47 7.12 13.12
CA VAL A 83 -0.73 5.99 12.51
C VAL A 83 -1.57 5.34 11.41
N GLY A 84 -2.87 5.15 11.66
CA GLY A 84 -3.81 4.68 10.65
C GLY A 84 -3.84 5.56 9.40
N ILE A 85 -3.88 6.89 9.54
CA ILE A 85 -3.86 7.83 8.40
C ILE A 85 -2.60 7.64 7.56
N VAL A 86 -1.44 7.51 8.22
CA VAL A 86 -0.16 7.29 7.53
C VAL A 86 -0.18 5.97 6.75
N ILE A 87 -0.67 4.89 7.37
CA ILE A 87 -0.82 3.58 6.70
C ILE A 87 -1.80 3.67 5.52
N ALA A 88 -2.95 4.31 5.72
CA ALA A 88 -3.96 4.51 4.67
C ALA A 88 -3.38 5.29 3.50
N PHE A 89 -2.67 6.39 3.76
CA PHE A 89 -2.02 7.20 2.73
C PHE A 89 -0.99 6.38 1.94
N ILE A 90 -0.09 5.67 2.62
CA ILE A 90 0.94 4.85 1.98
C ILE A 90 0.31 3.76 1.11
N GLY A 91 -0.74 3.10 1.61
CA GLY A 91 -1.44 2.04 0.87
C GLY A 91 -2.19 2.58 -0.34
N VAL A 92 -3.06 3.57 -0.15
CA VAL A 92 -3.91 4.16 -1.21
C VAL A 92 -3.07 4.78 -2.33
N THR A 93 -1.90 5.33 -2.01
CA THR A 93 -0.98 5.91 -3.01
C THR A 93 -0.04 4.89 -3.65
N GLY A 94 -0.04 3.63 -3.20
CA GLY A 94 0.87 2.61 -3.67
C GLY A 94 2.33 2.82 -3.26
N ASN A 95 2.60 3.69 -2.28
CA ASN A 95 3.96 4.03 -1.83
C ASN A 95 4.57 3.04 -0.82
N LEU A 96 3.87 1.94 -0.52
CA LEU A 96 4.33 0.92 0.44
C LEU A 96 5.73 0.34 0.11
N PRO A 97 6.07 0.02 -1.16
CA PRO A 97 7.42 -0.42 -1.51
C PRO A 97 8.47 0.61 -1.15
N TYR A 98 8.21 1.89 -1.43
CA TYR A 98 9.17 2.97 -1.20
C TYR A 98 9.49 3.14 0.29
N VAL A 99 8.46 3.07 1.15
CA VAL A 99 8.64 3.16 2.61
C VAL A 99 9.45 1.98 3.15
N VAL A 100 9.15 0.76 2.70
CA VAL A 100 9.89 -0.44 3.12
C VAL A 100 11.34 -0.42 2.61
N MET A 101 11.57 0.16 1.43
CA MET A 101 12.92 0.37 0.90
C MET A 101 13.70 1.41 1.70
N MET A 102 13.11 2.57 2.01
CA MET A 102 13.79 3.59 2.83
C MET A 102 14.13 3.07 4.24
N GLY A 103 13.28 2.22 4.82
CA GLY A 103 13.57 1.59 6.11
C GLY A 103 14.66 0.50 6.07
N ARG A 104 15.06 0.04 4.88
CA ARG A 104 16.09 -1.00 4.67
C ARG A 104 17.35 -0.49 3.99
N LEU A 105 17.41 0.78 3.58
CA LEU A 105 18.61 1.36 2.98
C LEU A 105 19.74 1.37 4.03
N PRO A 106 20.92 0.79 3.73
CA PRO A 106 22.11 1.01 4.53
C PRO A 106 22.37 2.51 4.67
N LYS A 107 22.81 2.95 5.85
CA LYS A 107 23.12 4.36 6.18
C LYS A 107 24.15 5.02 5.24
N ASP A 108 24.76 4.23 4.38
CA ASP A 108 25.81 4.62 3.45
C ASP A 108 25.25 5.37 2.22
N PHE A 109 23.92 5.36 2.02
CA PHE A 109 23.23 6.00 0.89
C PHE A 109 22.60 7.37 1.21
N THR A 110 22.73 7.88 2.44
CA THR A 110 22.24 9.23 2.83
C THR A 110 23.34 10.30 2.89
N LYS A 111 24.43 10.13 2.14
CA LYS A 111 25.43 11.19 1.93
C LYS A 111 25.29 11.85 0.57
#